data_AF-A0A4P7L0B7-F1
#
_entry.id   AF-A0A4P7L0B7-F1
#
_cell.length_a   1.000
_cell.length_b   1.000
_cell.length_c   1.000
_cell.angle_alpha   90.00
_cell.angle_beta   90.00
_cell.angle_gamma   90.00
#
_symmetry.space_group_name_H-M   'P 1'
#
loop_
_entity.id
_entity.type
_entity.pdbx_description
1 polymer ?
#
loop_
_entity_poly.entity_id
_entity_poly.type
_entity_poly.pdbx_seq_one_letter_code
_entity_poly.pdbx_strand_id
1 'polypeptide(L)' 'MTIAQQIEEIGIKKGKLEGRQEGYQLGKNDGVQEGEKQASMKIARQMLESGMDRQSVMKFTGLTDAEMSNLFKD' A
#
# COMPACT_ATOMS: atom_id res chain seq x y z
N MET A 1 -12.69 -14.61 -41.16
CA MET A 1 -12.40 -13.40 -40.36
C MET A 1 -11.80 -12.37 -41.28
N THR A 2 -12.23 -11.12 -41.18
CA THR A 2 -11.63 -10.01 -41.92
C THR A 2 -10.44 -9.44 -41.16
N ILE A 3 -9.53 -8.77 -41.86
CA ILE A 3 -8.36 -8.11 -41.25
C ILE A 3 -8.80 -7.10 -40.18
N ALA A 4 -9.90 -6.38 -40.41
CA ALA A 4 -10.48 -5.45 -39.44
C ALA A 4 -10.93 -6.14 -38.13
N GLN A 5 -11.62 -7.28 -38.23
CA GLN A 5 -12.02 -8.07 -37.06
C GLN A 5 -10.81 -8.58 -36.27
N GLN A 6 -9.74 -8.96 -36.98
CA GLN A 6 -8.51 -9.44 -36.33
C GLN A 6 -7.78 -8.32 -35.58
N ILE A 7 -7.74 -7.11 -36.13
CA ILE A 7 -7.18 -5.92 -35.46
C ILE A 7 -7.98 -5.57 -34.21
N GLU A 8 -9.31 -5.58 -34.30
CA GLU A 8 -10.20 -5.31 -33.16
C GLU A 8 -10.02 -6.33 -32.03
N GLU A 9 -9.98 -7.63 -32.36
CA GLU A 9 -9.73 -8.68 -31.36
C GLU A 9 -8.37 -8.54 -30.67
N ILE A 10 -7.32 -8.19 -31.42
CA ILE A 10 -5.99 -7.95 -30.87
C ILE A 10 -6.03 -6.73 -29.93
N GLY A 11 -6.70 -5.65 -30.34
CA GLY A 11 -6.88 -4.45 -29.52
C GLY A 11 -7.57 -4.75 -28.19
N ILE A 12 -8.70 -5.47 -28.23
CA ILE A 12 -9.43 -5.87 -27.02
C ILE A 12 -8.59 -6.77 -26.12
N LYS A 13 -7.88 -7.76 -26.69
CA LYS A 13 -7.00 -8.65 -25.91
C LYS A 13 -5.87 -7.89 -25.24
N LYS A 14 -5.22 -6.97 -25.95
CA LYS A 14 -4.15 -6.12 -25.39
C LYS A 14 -4.68 -5.22 -24.28
N GLY A 15 -5.77 -4.48 -24.52
CA GLY A 15 -6.34 -3.59 -23.52
C GLY A 15 -6.78 -4.31 -22.24
N LYS A 16 -7.33 -5.52 -22.36
CA LYS A 16 -7.67 -6.36 -21.18
C LYS A 16 -6.42 -6.81 -20.41
N LEU A 17 -5.35 -7.16 -21.12
CA LEU A 17 -4.10 -7.60 -20.50
C LEU A 17 -3.42 -6.43 -19.77
N GLU A 18 -3.30 -5.28 -20.43
CA GLU A 18 -2.73 -4.05 -19.88
C GLU A 18 -3.53 -3.59 -18.67
N GLY A 19 -4.86 -3.48 -18.77
CA GLY A 19 -5.70 -3.06 -17.64
C GLY A 19 -5.63 -4.01 -16.43
N ARG A 20 -5.51 -5.33 -16.66
CA ARG A 20 -5.29 -6.29 -15.56
C ARG A 20 -3.92 -6.11 -14.92
N GLN A 21 -2.87 -5.88 -15.72
CA GLN A 21 -1.52 -5.70 -15.22
C GLN A 21 -1.39 -4.42 -14.41
N GLU A 22 -1.91 -3.31 -14.91
CA GLU A 22 -1.94 -2.03 -14.21
C GLU A 22 -2.74 -2.13 -12.91
N GLY A 23 -3.95 -2.71 -12.97
CA GLY A 23 -4.79 -2.89 -11.78
C GLY A 23 -4.11 -3.76 -10.70
N TYR A 24 -3.43 -4.84 -11.11
CA TYR A 24 -2.67 -5.67 -10.18
C TYR A 24 -1.49 -4.91 -9.56
N GLN A 25 -0.74 -4.14 -10.36
CA GLN A 25 0.42 -3.40 -9.88
C GLN A 25 0.02 -2.29 -8.90
N LEU A 26 -1.03 -1.53 -9.22
CA LEU A 26 -1.59 -0.50 -8.35
C LEU A 26 -2.09 -1.12 -7.05
N GLY A 27 -2.94 -2.15 -7.12
CA GLY A 27 -3.47 -2.81 -5.92
C GLY A 27 -2.39 -3.44 -5.04
N LYS A 28 -1.33 -3.99 -5.64
CA LYS A 28 -0.19 -4.51 -4.90
C LYS A 28 0.58 -3.39 -4.19
N ASN A 29 0.86 -2.29 -4.88
CA ASN A 29 1.62 -1.18 -4.30
C ASN A 29 0.85 -0.53 -3.16
N ASP A 30 -0.44 -0.21 -3.37
CA ASP A 30 -1.29 0.41 -2.36
C ASP A 30 -1.46 -0.54 -1.15
N GLY A 31 -1.67 -1.83 -1.40
CA GLY A 31 -1.81 -2.83 -0.35
C GLY A 31 -0.54 -3.04 0.47
N VAL A 32 0.64 -3.02 -0.16
CA VAL A 32 1.92 -3.11 0.54
C VAL A 32 2.14 -1.86 1.40
N GLN A 33 1.93 -0.67 0.83
CA GLN A 33 2.13 0.59 1.56
C GLN A 33 1.20 0.73 2.77
N GLU A 34 -0.08 0.39 2.60
CA GLU A 34 -1.05 0.41 3.70
C GLU A 34 -0.70 -0.65 4.76
N GLY A 35 -0.30 -1.86 4.33
CA GLY A 35 0.12 -2.92 5.25
C GLY A 35 1.36 -2.56 6.06
N GLU A 36 2.38 -1.96 5.43
CA GLU A 36 3.58 -1.48 6.12
C GLU A 36 3.24 -0.39 7.13
N LYS A 37 2.39 0.57 6.75
CA LYS A 37 1.96 1.64 7.66
C LYS A 37 1.20 1.09 8.87
N GLN A 38 0.26 0.17 8.66
CA GLN A 38 -0.48 -0.47 9.74
C GLN A 38 0.44 -1.29 10.66
N ALA A 39 1.41 -1.99 10.09
CA ALA A 39 2.40 -2.74 10.87
C ALA A 39 3.26 -1.80 11.72
N SER A 40 3.78 -0.70 11.16
CA SER A 40 4.54 0.31 11.89
C SER A 40 3.73 0.93 13.03
N MET A 41 2.45 1.24 12.80
CA MET A 41 1.56 1.75 13.85
C MET A 41 1.32 0.74 14.98
N LYS A 42 1.10 -0.53 14.64
CA LYS A 42 0.92 -1.59 15.63
C LYS A 42 2.18 -1.77 16.49
N ILE A 43 3.36 -1.79 15.86
CA ILE A 43 4.64 -1.90 16.55
C ILE A 43 4.85 -0.68 17.46
N ALA A 44 4.55 0.53 16.98
CA ALA A 44 4.68 1.75 17.77
C ALA A 44 3.82 1.71 19.04
N ARG A 45 2.56 1.26 18.93
CA ARG A 45 1.68 1.07 20.10
C ARG A 45 2.29 0.11 21.12
N GLN A 46 2.76 -1.06 20.67
CA GLN A 46 3.38 -2.05 21.55
C GLN A 46 4.66 -1.52 22.23
N MET A 47 5.48 -0.76 21.50
CA MET A 47 6.68 -0.15 22.08
C MET A 47 6.32 0.87 23.17
N LEU A 48 5.31 1.72 22.94
CA LEU A 48 4.84 2.67 23.94
C LEU A 48 4.24 1.96 25.17
N GLU A 49 3.45 0.91 24.95
CA GLU A 49 2.90 0.06 26.02
C GLU A 49 4.01 -0.61 26.85
N SER A 50 5.13 -0.96 26.22
CA SER A 50 6.31 -1.50 26.90
C SER A 50 7.12 -0.45 27.69
N GLY A 51 6.70 0.82 27.66
CA GLY A 51 7.35 1.93 28.38
C GLY A 51 8.49 2.60 27.61
N MET A 52 8.63 2.35 26.30
CA MET A 52 9.60 3.04 25.46
C MET A 52 9.19 4.50 25.26
N ASP A 53 10.16 5.42 25.26
CA ASP A 53 9.90 6.83 25.04
C ASP A 53 9.50 7.12 23.58
N ARG A 54 8.65 8.13 23.40
CA ARG A 54 8.10 8.53 22.09
C ARG A 54 9.19 8.77 21.05
N GLN A 55 10.33 9.36 21.43
CA GLN A 55 11.39 9.71 20.50
C GLN A 55 12.12 8.45 20.00
N SER A 56 12.38 7.47 20.87
CA SER A 56 12.90 6.16 20.46
C SER A 56 11.91 5.41 19.57
N VAL A 57 10.61 5.42 19.89
CA VAL A 57 9.59 4.77 19.06
C VAL A 57 9.56 5.36 17.66
N MET A 58 9.60 6.70 17.51
CA MET A 58 9.67 7.35 16.21
C MET A 58 10.93 6.95 15.43
N LYS A 59 12.07 6.83 16.11
CA LYS A 59 13.34 6.42 15.49
C LYS A 59 13.30 4.99 14.95
N PHE A 60 12.64 4.07 15.66
CA PHE A 60 12.59 2.65 15.25
C PHE A 60 11.48 2.34 14.25
N THR A 61 10.36 3.04 14.34
CA THR A 61 9.18 2.79 13.48
C THR A 61 9.14 3.69 12.25
N GLY A 62 9.97 4.74 12.21
CA GLY A 62 9.98 5.72 11.13
C GLY A 62 8.74 6.63 11.11
N LEU A 63 7.86 6.53 12.10
CA LEU A 63 6.65 7.33 12.19
C LEU A 63 6.98 8.79 12.48
N THR A 64 6.29 9.68 11.80
CA THR A 64 6.33 11.12 12.07
C THR A 64 5.56 11.47 13.34
N ASP A 65 5.81 12.66 13.88
CA ASP A 65 5.09 13.13 15.07
C ASP A 65 3.57 13.22 14.86
N ALA A 66 3.16 13.57 13.64
CA ALA A 66 1.75 13.60 13.23
C ALA A 66 1.14 12.19 13.23
N GLU A 67 1.86 11.19 12.73
CA GLU A 67 1.41 9.80 12.73
C GLU A 67 1.37 9.20 14.14
N MET A 68 2.37 9.52 14.98
CA MET A 68 2.37 9.16 16.40
C MET A 68 1.13 9.70 17.12
N SER A 69 0.71 10.92 16.79
CA SER A 69 -0.48 11.55 17.36
C SER A 69 -1.80 10.90 16.91
N ASN A 70 -1.77 10.12 15.83
CA ASN A 70 -2.92 9.35 15.35
C ASN A 70 -2.91 7.90 15.85
N LEU A 71 -1.88 7.45 16.57
CA LEU A 71 -1.83 6.08 17.12
C LEU A 71 -2.95 5.82 18.13
N PHE A 72 -3.44 6.83 18.82
CA PHE A 72 -4.47 6.71 19.86
C PHE A 72 -5.82 7.33 19.45
N LYS A 73 -5.98 7.68 18.17
CA LYS A 73 -7.28 8.08 17.65
C LYS A 73 -7.95 6.82 17.12
N ASP A 74 -9.08 6.48 17.74
CA ASP A 74 -9.91 5.31 17.44
C ASP A 74 -10.37 5.28 15.97
#